data_AF-A0A3L7ST61-F1
#
_entry.id   AF-A0A3L7ST61-F1
#
_cell.length_a   1.000
_cell.length_b   1.000
_cell.length_c   1.000
_cell.angle_alpha   90.00
_cell.angle_beta   90.00
_cell.angle_gamma   90.00
#
_symmetry.space_group_name_H-M   'P 1'
#
loop_
_entity.id
_entity.type
_entity.pdbx_description
1 polymer ?
#
loop_
_entity_poly.entity_id
_entity_poly.type
_entity_poly.pdbx_seq_one_letter_code
_entity_poly.pdbx_strand_id
1 'polypeptide(L)'
;MQLDLEKVRIYAKKADNRALLDRVTVFQQGMEPAAIEIIRIELLQRGISPADISQHESIYKDLVIRGPEGMPRLCKKCALPAITLEWGWLKVFGFIPLLPWQYLYCEEHKTRV
;
A
#
# COMPACT_ATOMS: atom_id res chain seq x y z
N MET A 1 20.76 3.08 -7.07
CA MET A 1 20.16 1.74 -7.23
C MET A 1 19.60 1.69 -8.64
N GLN A 2 20.02 0.77 -9.50
CA GLN A 2 19.55 0.74 -10.89
C GLN A 2 18.17 0.07 -10.93
N LEU A 3 17.14 0.82 -11.32
CA LEU A 3 15.79 0.29 -11.48
C LEU A 3 15.79 -0.73 -12.63
N ASP A 4 15.39 -1.96 -12.32
CA ASP A 4 15.19 -3.02 -13.31
C ASP A 4 13.77 -2.93 -13.87
N LEU A 5 13.63 -2.26 -15.01
CA LEU A 5 12.33 -2.02 -15.65
C LEU A 5 11.63 -3.33 -16.08
N GLU A 6 12.37 -4.39 -16.40
CA GLU A 6 11.81 -5.70 -16.74
C GLU A 6 11.11 -6.30 -15.53
N LYS A 7 11.74 -6.26 -14.35
CA LYS A 7 11.12 -6.71 -13.10
C LYS A 7 9.87 -5.91 -12.76
N VAL A 8 9.87 -4.60 -12.99
CA VAL A 8 8.66 -3.77 -12.77
C VAL A 8 7.53 -4.19 -13.70
N ARG A 9 7.80 -4.46 -14.99
CA ARG A 9 6.78 -4.95 -15.93
C ARG A 9 6.23 -6.32 -15.54
N ILE A 10 7.11 -7.25 -15.15
CA ILE A 10 6.69 -8.59 -14.69
C ILE A 10 5.83 -8.47 -13.43
N TYR A 11 6.23 -7.61 -12.50
CA TYR A 11 5.45 -7.29 -11.32
C TYR A 11 4.08 -6.72 -11.69
N ALA A 12 4.07 -5.69 -12.55
CA ALA A 12 2.85 -5.00 -12.95
C ALA A 12 1.83 -5.99 -13.53
N LYS A 13 2.25 -6.85 -14.46
CA LYS A 13 1.40 -7.89 -15.07
C LYS A 13 0.82 -8.91 -14.09
N LYS A 14 1.51 -9.20 -12.98
CA LYS A 14 1.09 -10.23 -12.01
C LYS A 14 0.27 -9.67 -10.84
N ALA A 15 0.50 -8.41 -10.48
CA ALA A 15 -0.12 -7.81 -9.31
C ALA A 15 -1.60 -7.49 -9.55
N ASP A 16 -2.38 -7.50 -8.47
CA ASP A 16 -3.78 -7.08 -8.50
C ASP A 16 -3.92 -5.58 -8.77
N ASN A 17 -5.06 -5.19 -9.35
CA ASN A 17 -5.37 -3.79 -9.66
C ASN A 17 -5.25 -2.88 -8.43
N ARG A 18 -5.68 -3.37 -7.27
CA ARG A 18 -5.59 -2.64 -6.01
C ARG A 18 -4.14 -2.31 -5.64
N ALA A 19 -3.25 -3.30 -5.70
CA ALA A 19 -1.85 -3.13 -5.39
C ALA A 19 -1.12 -2.19 -6.37
N LEU A 20 -1.58 -2.12 -7.62
CA LEU A 20 -1.08 -1.17 -8.62
C LEU A 20 -1.60 0.25 -8.37
N LEU A 21 -2.89 0.40 -8.05
CA LEU A 21 -3.50 1.68 -7.69
C LEU A 21 -2.81 2.29 -6.47
N ASP A 22 -2.59 1.52 -5.41
CA ASP A 22 -1.90 1.98 -4.20
C ASP A 22 -0.47 2.46 -4.51
N ARG A 23 0.23 1.84 -5.48
CA ARG A 23 1.58 2.27 -5.89
C ARG A 23 1.62 3.62 -6.58
N VAL A 24 0.68 3.85 -7.51
CA VAL A 24 0.66 5.08 -8.31
C VAL A 24 -0.04 6.24 -7.60
N THR A 25 -0.71 5.99 -6.47
CA THR A 25 -1.41 7.01 -5.67
C THR A 25 -0.78 7.17 -4.28
N VAL A 26 -0.86 6.14 -3.44
CA VAL A 26 -0.46 6.21 -2.02
C VAL A 26 1.06 6.20 -1.86
N PHE A 27 1.75 5.26 -2.51
CA PHE A 27 3.19 5.03 -2.37
C PHE A 27 4.06 5.77 -3.40
N GLN A 28 3.49 6.70 -4.16
CA GLN A 28 4.16 7.36 -5.28
C GLN A 28 5.48 8.02 -4.88
N GLN A 29 5.55 8.63 -3.69
CA GLN A 29 6.73 9.35 -3.19
C GLN A 29 7.97 8.44 -3.01
N GLY A 30 7.78 7.14 -2.84
CA GLY A 30 8.87 6.16 -2.68
C GLY A 30 9.26 5.46 -3.98
N MET A 31 8.70 5.86 -5.13
CA MET A 31 8.88 5.17 -6.40
C MET A 31 9.57 6.01 -7.45
N GLU A 32 10.43 5.36 -8.23
CA GLU A 32 11.04 5.95 -9.41
C GLU A 32 9.98 6.33 -10.47
N PRO A 33 10.06 7.51 -11.11
CA PRO A 33 9.09 7.95 -12.11
C PRO A 33 8.86 6.95 -13.24
N ALA A 34 9.92 6.28 -13.70
CA ALA A 34 9.84 5.26 -14.74
C ALA A 34 9.02 4.02 -14.30
N ALA A 35 9.06 3.66 -13.01
CA ALA A 35 8.25 2.57 -12.48
C ALA A 35 6.76 2.95 -12.41
N ILE A 36 6.46 4.19 -12.01
CA ILE A 36 5.09 4.73 -11.96
C ILE A 36 4.47 4.68 -13.36
N GLU A 37 5.21 5.08 -14.39
CA GLU A 37 4.70 5.11 -15.76
C GLU A 37 4.37 3.70 -16.28
N ILE A 38 5.25 2.72 -16.03
CA ILE A 38 4.98 1.31 -16.38
C ILE A 38 3.67 0.83 -15.73
N ILE A 39 3.46 1.16 -14.45
CA ILE A 39 2.27 0.73 -13.72
C ILE A 39 1.01 1.45 -14.24
N ARG A 40 1.10 2.75 -14.57
CA ARG A 40 -0.02 3.50 -15.16
C ARG A 40 -0.44 2.92 -16.51
N ILE A 41 0.53 2.58 -17.36
CA ILE A 41 0.25 1.94 -18.65
C ILE A 41 -0.46 0.59 -18.44
N GLU A 42 0.01 -0.23 -17.51
CA GLU A 42 -0.64 -1.51 -17.18
C GLU A 42 -2.08 -1.30 -16.67
N LEU A 43 -2.30 -0.32 -15.77
CA LEU A 43 -3.64 0.01 -15.28
C LEU A 43 -4.58 0.43 -16.42
N LEU A 44 -4.11 1.29 -17.34
CA LEU A 44 -4.88 1.69 -18.53
C LEU A 44 -5.21 0.50 -19.43
N GLN A 45 -4.25 -0.42 -19.64
CA GLN A 45 -4.47 -1.65 -20.41
C GLN A 45 -5.52 -2.56 -19.79
N ARG A 46 -5.72 -2.50 -18.47
CA ARG A 46 -6.76 -3.22 -17.74
C ARG A 46 -8.11 -2.48 -17.69
N GLY A 47 -8.22 -1.34 -18.38
CA GLY A 47 -9.43 -0.53 -18.41
C GLY A 47 -9.62 0.37 -17.19
N ILE A 48 -8.60 0.53 -16.34
CA ILE A 48 -8.63 1.49 -15.22
C ILE A 48 -8.27 2.86 -15.75
N SER A 49 -9.23 3.78 -15.70
CA SER A 49 -9.10 5.12 -16.25
C SER A 49 -8.30 6.05 -15.34
N PRO A 50 -7.79 7.19 -15.85
CA PRO A 50 -7.23 8.24 -15.01
C PRO A 50 -8.20 8.74 -13.93
N ALA A 51 -9.51 8.73 -14.21
CA ALA A 51 -10.52 9.12 -13.24
C ALA A 51 -10.60 8.14 -12.05
N ASP A 52 -10.48 6.84 -12.31
CA ASP A 52 -10.43 5.81 -11.26
C ASP A 52 -9.18 5.98 -10.38
N ILE A 53 -8.04 6.32 -10.98
CA ILE A 53 -6.79 6.61 -10.26
C ILE A 53 -6.98 7.83 -9.36
N SER A 54 -7.53 8.93 -9.87
CA SER A 54 -7.79 10.14 -9.09
C SER A 54 -8.82 9.93 -7.99
N GLN A 55 -9.87 9.15 -8.26
CA GLN A 55 -10.85 8.77 -7.24
C GLN A 55 -10.19 7.96 -6.12
N HIS A 56 -9.36 6.98 -6.49
CA HIS A 56 -8.61 6.19 -5.53
C HIS A 56 -7.68 7.05 -4.68
N GLU A 57 -6.93 7.97 -5.30
CA GLU A 57 -6.08 8.92 -4.57
C GLU A 57 -6.90 9.76 -3.59
N SER A 58 -8.03 10.31 -4.02
CA SER A 58 -8.90 11.14 -3.18
C SER A 58 -9.44 10.37 -1.97
N ILE A 59 -9.79 9.09 -2.12
CA ILE A 59 -10.29 8.27 -1.01
C ILE A 59 -9.18 8.04 0.02
N TYR A 60 -7.97 7.68 -0.43
CA TYR A 60 -6.91 7.25 0.47
C TYR A 60 -5.99 8.38 0.96
N LYS A 61 -6.08 9.58 0.37
CA LYS A 61 -5.25 10.74 0.75
C LYS A 61 -5.29 11.02 2.25
N ASP A 62 -6.50 11.03 2.82
CA ASP A 62 -6.75 11.39 4.22
C ASP A 62 -6.96 10.17 5.13
N LEU A 63 -7.20 8.98 4.55
CA LEU A 63 -7.38 7.74 5.31
C LEU A 63 -6.07 7.06 5.70
N VAL A 64 -5.01 7.23 4.90
CA VAL A 64 -3.76 6.49 5.10
C VAL A 64 -2.95 7.10 6.23
N ILE A 65 -2.55 6.26 7.18
CA ILE A 65 -1.67 6.65 8.27
C ILE A 65 -0.26 6.86 7.70
N ARG A 66 0.23 8.10 7.84
CA ARG A 66 1.57 8.51 7.38
C ARG A 66 2.52 8.67 8.56
N GLY A 67 3.79 8.35 8.35
CA GLY A 67 4.87 8.66 9.28
C GLY A 67 5.16 10.17 9.35
N PRO A 68 5.99 10.61 10.30
CA PRO A 68 6.43 12.01 10.39
C PRO A 68 7.13 12.51 9.12
N GLU A 69 7.74 11.62 8.35
CA GLU A 69 8.36 11.88 7.05
C GLU A 69 7.35 12.01 5.88
N GLY A 70 6.05 11.86 6.14
CA GLY A 70 4.98 11.89 5.14
C GLY A 70 4.78 10.58 4.36
N MET A 71 5.68 9.61 4.55
CA MET A 71 5.58 8.29 3.92
C MET A 71 4.41 7.48 4.49
N PRO A 72 3.59 6.86 3.64
CA PRO A 72 2.51 5.98 4.08
C PRO A 72 3.07 4.76 4.81
N ARG A 73 2.43 4.38 5.92
CA ARG A 73 2.77 3.17 6.66
C ARG A 73 2.11 1.94 6.04
N LEU A 74 2.77 0.80 6.17
CA LEU A 74 2.27 -0.50 5.70
C LEU A 74 1.45 -1.20 6.76
N CYS A 75 0.52 -2.03 6.31
CA CYS A 75 -0.16 -2.99 7.16
C CYS A 75 0.85 -3.98 7.77
N LYS A 76 0.65 -4.35 9.04
CA LYS A 76 1.42 -5.40 9.70
C LYS A 76 1.38 -6.75 8.96
N LYS A 77 0.28 -7.06 8.27
CA LYS A 77 0.02 -8.39 7.67
C LYS A 77 0.26 -8.46 6.16
N CYS A 78 0.30 -7.34 5.45
CA CYS A 78 0.46 -7.31 4.00
C CYS A 78 1.10 -6.01 3.52
N ALA A 79 1.29 -5.87 2.20
CA ALA A 79 1.89 -4.70 1.58
C ALA A 79 0.90 -3.55 1.27
N LEU A 80 -0.34 -3.63 1.75
CA LEU A 80 -1.35 -2.58 1.57
C LEU A 80 -1.13 -1.42 2.55
N PRO A 81 -1.61 -0.20 2.23
CA PRO A 81 -1.46 0.94 3.12
C PRO A 81 -2.30 0.77 4.39
N ALA A 82 -1.73 1.16 5.52
CA ALA A 82 -2.42 1.14 6.79
C ALA A 82 -3.36 2.35 6.91
N ILE A 83 -4.60 2.08 7.34
CA ILE A 83 -5.66 3.09 7.54
C ILE A 83 -6.16 3.15 8.99
N THR A 84 -5.76 2.20 9.83
CA THR A 84 -6.19 2.14 11.23
C THR A 84 -5.05 1.73 12.14
N LEU A 85 -5.14 2.16 13.40
CA LEU A 85 -4.26 1.83 14.50
C LEU A 85 -5.07 1.06 15.55
N GLU A 86 -4.72 -0.20 15.78
CA GLU A 86 -5.46 -1.09 16.68
C GLU A 86 -4.56 -1.60 17.80
N TRP A 87 -5.15 -1.74 18.99
CA TRP A 87 -4.47 -2.36 20.12
C TRP A 87 -4.40 -3.87 19.95
N GLY A 88 -3.22 -4.43 20.20
CA GLY A 88 -3.01 -5.85 20.31
C GLY A 88 -1.93 -6.15 21.34
N TRP A 89 -1.59 -7.42 21.46
CA TRP A 89 -0.53 -7.85 22.36
C TRP A 89 0.74 -8.16 21.56
N LEU A 90 1.86 -7.60 22.00
CA LEU A 90 3.18 -8.03 21.55
C LEU A 90 3.43 -9.45 22.06
N LYS A 91 3.65 -10.38 21.12
CA LYS A 91 3.88 -11.79 21.43
C LYS A 91 5.38 -12.10 21.37
N VAL A 92 5.94 -12.65 22.44
CA VAL A 92 7.29 -13.23 22.44
C VAL A 92 7.19 -14.73 22.13
N PHE A 93 8.13 -15.24 21.33
CA PHE A 93 8.10 -16.59 20.74
C PHE A 93 6.83 -16.91 19.93
N GLY A 94 6.06 -15.90 19.52
CA GLY A 94 4.85 -16.06 18.70
C GLY A 94 3.57 -16.39 19.48
N PHE A 95 3.64 -16.70 20.78
CA PHE A 95 2.46 -17.10 21.57
C PHE A 95 2.26 -16.38 22.92
N ILE A 96 3.30 -15.84 23.57
CA ILE A 96 3.14 -15.24 24.92
C ILE A 96 2.82 -13.74 24.81
N PRO A 97 1.58 -13.27 25.10
CA PRO A 97 1.23 -11.85 25.08
C PRO A 97 1.84 -11.14 26.30
N LEU A 98 2.81 -10.25 26.10
CA LEU A 98 3.53 -9.62 27.21
C LEU A 98 3.15 -8.16 27.42
N LEU A 99 3.11 -7.36 26.35
CA LEU A 99 2.84 -5.93 26.45
C LEU A 99 1.78 -5.49 25.45
N PRO A 100 0.85 -4.60 25.83
CA PRO A 100 -0.07 -4.00 24.89
C PRO A 100 0.71 -3.12 23.91
N TRP A 101 0.43 -3.26 22.62
CA TRP A 101 1.12 -2.58 21.54
C TRP A 101 0.12 -2.16 20.46
N GLN A 102 0.38 -1.06 19.79
CA GLN A 102 -0.45 -0.58 18.70
C GLN A 102 0.07 -1.09 17.35
N TYR A 103 -0.80 -1.72 16.57
CA TYR A 103 -0.51 -2.28 15.26
C TYR A 103 -1.27 -1.55 14.16
N LEU A 104 -0.63 -1.42 13.00
CA LEU A 104 -1.17 -0.76 11.83
C LEU A 104 -1.82 -1.78 10.90
N TYR A 105 -3.07 -1.54 10.49
CA TYR A 105 -3.80 -2.43 9.60
C TYR A 105 -4.39 -1.71 8.38
N CYS A 106 -4.44 -2.41 7.25
CA CYS A 106 -5.17 -1.99 6.08
C CYS A 106 -6.66 -2.31 6.22
N GLU A 107 -7.45 -1.88 5.24
CA GLU A 107 -8.90 -2.10 5.20
C GLU A 107 -9.32 -3.57 5.26
N GLU A 108 -8.51 -4.48 4.70
CA GLU A 108 -8.80 -5.91 4.70
C GLU A 108 -8.47 -6.59 6.03
N HIS A 109 -7.49 -6.06 6.75
CA HIS A 109 -6.95 -6.67 7.96
C HIS A 109 -7.37 -5.98 9.26
N LYS A 110 -8.12 -4.87 9.17
CA LYS A 110 -8.70 -4.22 10.34
C LYS A 110 -9.72 -5.11 11.02
N THR A 111 -9.82 -4.99 12.33
CA THR A 111 -10.89 -5.62 13.10
C THR A 111 -12.22 -4.98 12.70
N ARG A 112 -13.15 -5.78 12.18
CA ARG A 112 -14.52 -5.32 11.92
C ARG A 112 -15.25 -5.28 13.26
N VAL A 113 -15.57 -4.08 13.72
CA VAL A 113 -16.44 -3.85 14.90
C VAL A 113 -17.88 -3.72 14.42
#